data_AF-A0A3T1D6Q2-F1
#
_entry.id   AF-A0A3T1D6Q2-F1
#
_cell.length_a   1.000
_cell.length_b   1.000
_cell.length_c   1.000
_cell.angle_alpha   90.00
_cell.angle_beta   90.00
_cell.angle_gamma   90.00
#
_symmetry.space_group_name_H-M   'P 1'
#
loop_
_entity.id
_entity.type
_entity.pdbx_description
1 polymer ?
#
loop_
_entity_poly.entity_id
_entity_poly.type
_entity_poly.pdbx_seq_one_letter_code
_entity_poly.pdbx_strand_id
1 'polypeptide(L)'
;MSNPPSEHSPKWPTEKVELIHANPRWLEMGERLVAQLEALLFPLGVTSMEHVGSTSIPGIPAKPIIDLMAQIPTYDNLAELVNVLTPEGWSYVPPELDGRPYRRFFVKKDNDRRLAQLQLFLQGDPRFEEQLAFRDALLERSDWAMAYGELKVVLAERYPRNREGYTQAMSEFMEAILKQWKGKGTRNLSVVDERYPIGRFTYEGKISADQRMQWIADISLLPTQLSTALEGLSEEQLDTPYRTYGWTVRQVAHHIADSHLNSFTRFKLALTEKQPTIKPYYEEQWALLPDSKQAPVVLSIALVTALHARWDYLLQAMREEDFARTFRHPESLKVLRLDEALGIYSWHGRHHVAHITSLRGRMGW
;
A
#
# COMPACT_ATOMS: atom_id res chain seq x y z
N MET A 1 -33.08 -20.77 -28.19
CA MET A 1 -32.46 -19.76 -29.08
C MET A 1 -32.12 -18.57 -28.20
N SER A 2 -30.83 -18.35 -27.94
CA SER A 2 -30.35 -17.30 -27.04
C SER A 2 -30.35 -15.96 -27.79
N ASN A 3 -31.01 -14.94 -27.24
CA ASN A 3 -30.94 -13.59 -27.80
C ASN A 3 -29.47 -13.11 -27.87
N PRO A 4 -29.08 -12.38 -28.92
CA PRO A 4 -27.75 -11.78 -28.99
C PRO A 4 -27.59 -10.73 -27.87
N PRO A 5 -26.40 -10.57 -27.27
CA PRO A 5 -26.17 -9.55 -26.26
C PRO A 5 -26.32 -8.16 -26.88
N SER A 6 -27.07 -7.29 -26.19
CA SER A 6 -27.23 -5.88 -26.58
C SER A 6 -25.89 -5.14 -26.52
N GLU A 7 -25.69 -4.11 -27.36
CA GLU A 7 -24.47 -3.28 -27.42
C GLU A 7 -24.09 -2.60 -26.08
N HIS A 8 -24.98 -2.61 -25.07
CA HIS A 8 -24.75 -2.07 -23.73
C HIS A 8 -24.56 -3.14 -22.64
N SER A 9 -24.56 -4.43 -23.00
CA SER A 9 -24.23 -5.51 -22.06
C SER A 9 -22.74 -5.45 -21.72
N PRO A 10 -22.35 -5.44 -20.44
CA PRO A 10 -20.96 -5.21 -20.12
C PRO A 10 -20.15 -6.48 -20.44
N LYS A 11 -19.02 -6.33 -21.13
CA LYS A 11 -18.25 -7.45 -21.75
C LYS A 11 -17.49 -8.36 -20.75
N TRP A 12 -17.39 -7.96 -19.48
CA TRP A 12 -16.62 -8.64 -18.42
C TRP A 12 -17.08 -10.05 -17.99
N PRO A 13 -18.34 -10.50 -18.19
CA PRO A 13 -18.71 -11.90 -17.95
C PRO A 13 -18.02 -12.85 -18.94
N THR A 14 -17.72 -12.35 -20.15
CA THR A 14 -17.25 -13.12 -21.32
C THR A 14 -15.76 -12.93 -21.65
N GLU A 15 -15.01 -12.12 -20.88
CA GLU A 15 -13.58 -11.89 -21.12
C GLU A 15 -12.73 -13.15 -20.83
N LYS A 16 -11.71 -13.38 -21.69
CA LYS A 16 -10.76 -14.47 -21.52
C LYS A 16 -9.97 -14.27 -20.23
N VAL A 17 -9.78 -15.36 -19.47
CA VAL A 17 -8.89 -15.36 -18.30
C VAL A 17 -7.45 -15.27 -18.79
N GLU A 18 -6.88 -14.08 -18.78
CA GLU A 18 -5.47 -13.83 -19.07
C GLU A 18 -4.73 -13.57 -17.75
N LEU A 19 -3.86 -14.50 -17.38
CA LEU A 19 -2.94 -14.33 -16.26
C LEU A 19 -1.65 -13.70 -16.81
N ILE A 20 -1.14 -12.70 -16.11
CA ILE A 20 0.16 -12.12 -16.40
C ILE A 20 1.15 -12.46 -15.29
N HIS A 21 2.44 -12.32 -15.58
CA HIS A 21 3.49 -12.41 -14.57
C HIS A 21 3.25 -11.41 -13.44
N ALA A 22 3.73 -11.77 -12.25
CA ALA A 22 3.60 -10.93 -11.07
C ALA A 22 4.15 -9.52 -11.36
N ASN A 23 3.32 -8.50 -11.12
CA ASN A 23 3.74 -7.11 -11.23
C ASN A 23 4.06 -6.59 -9.83
N PRO A 24 5.32 -6.17 -9.55
CA PRO A 24 5.70 -5.68 -8.23
C PRO A 24 4.92 -4.43 -7.80
N ARG A 25 4.33 -3.69 -8.75
CA ARG A 25 3.53 -2.48 -8.47
C ARG A 25 2.13 -2.75 -7.94
N TRP A 26 1.64 -4.00 -7.97
CA TRP A 26 0.27 -4.28 -7.54
C TRP A 26 0.01 -3.98 -6.07
N LEU A 27 1.01 -4.17 -5.20
CA LEU A 27 0.91 -3.81 -3.78
C LEU A 27 0.72 -2.30 -3.62
N GLU A 28 1.60 -1.50 -4.22
CA GLU A 28 1.51 -0.03 -4.18
C GLU A 28 0.17 0.47 -4.74
N MET A 29 -0.29 -0.10 -5.86
CA MET A 29 -1.58 0.22 -6.46
C MET A 29 -2.74 -0.11 -5.51
N GLY A 30 -2.70 -1.27 -4.86
CA GLY A 30 -3.67 -1.69 -3.86
C GLY A 30 -3.70 -0.74 -2.67
N GLU A 31 -2.54 -0.41 -2.10
CA GLU A 31 -2.41 0.52 -0.96
C GLU A 31 -2.93 1.93 -1.29
N ARG A 32 -2.64 2.43 -2.49
CA ARG A 32 -3.16 3.73 -2.96
C ARG A 32 -4.68 3.72 -3.08
N LEU A 33 -5.24 2.66 -3.67
CA LEU A 33 -6.70 2.54 -3.83
C LEU A 33 -7.41 2.36 -2.48
N VAL A 34 -6.84 1.57 -1.56
CA VAL A 34 -7.32 1.46 -0.18
C VAL A 34 -7.37 2.83 0.46
N ALA A 35 -6.26 3.57 0.50
CA ALA A 35 -6.21 4.88 1.14
C ALA A 35 -7.20 5.89 0.52
N GLN A 36 -7.39 5.85 -0.81
CA GLN A 36 -8.39 6.68 -1.49
C GLN A 36 -9.82 6.32 -1.04
N LEU A 37 -10.15 5.03 -1.02
CA LEU A 37 -11.49 4.58 -0.66
C LEU A 37 -11.79 4.77 0.82
N GLU A 38 -10.80 4.60 1.71
CA GLU A 38 -10.96 4.90 3.14
C GLU A 38 -11.37 6.36 3.35
N ALA A 39 -10.67 7.29 2.71
CA ALA A 39 -10.97 8.73 2.81
C ALA A 39 -12.38 9.08 2.34
N LEU A 40 -12.90 8.35 1.34
CA LEU A 40 -14.23 8.59 0.76
C LEU A 40 -15.34 7.90 1.54
N LEU A 41 -15.09 6.68 2.03
CA LEU A 41 -16.15 5.77 2.48
C LEU A 41 -16.23 5.62 4.00
N PHE A 42 -15.16 5.85 4.74
CA PHE A 42 -15.20 5.80 6.20
C PHE A 42 -16.18 6.82 6.81
N PRO A 43 -16.30 8.06 6.28
CA PRO A 43 -17.34 8.99 6.74
C PRO A 43 -18.78 8.47 6.56
N LEU A 44 -18.99 7.48 5.69
CA LEU A 44 -20.28 6.85 5.39
C LEU A 44 -20.53 5.57 6.19
N GLY A 45 -19.66 5.26 7.15
CA GLY A 45 -19.78 4.08 8.01
C GLY A 45 -19.17 2.79 7.43
N VAL A 46 -18.45 2.87 6.31
CA VAL A 46 -17.65 1.73 5.82
C VAL A 46 -16.44 1.53 6.71
N THR A 47 -16.08 0.28 7.00
CA THR A 47 -14.94 -0.10 7.86
C THR A 47 -14.09 -1.19 7.20
N SER A 48 -12.90 -1.44 7.75
CA SER A 48 -12.07 -2.62 7.41
C SER A 48 -11.76 -2.73 5.91
N MET A 49 -11.16 -1.70 5.31
CA MET A 49 -10.80 -1.69 3.89
C MET A 49 -9.49 -2.45 3.65
N GLU A 50 -9.51 -3.43 2.75
CA GLU A 50 -8.40 -4.39 2.60
C GLU A 50 -8.11 -4.71 1.13
N HIS A 51 -6.82 -4.80 0.78
CA HIS A 51 -6.36 -5.36 -0.49
C HIS A 51 -6.20 -6.88 -0.36
N VAL A 52 -6.95 -7.61 -1.17
CA VAL A 52 -7.03 -9.08 -1.18
C VAL A 52 -6.82 -9.63 -2.59
N GLY A 53 -7.18 -10.91 -2.81
CA GLY A 53 -7.04 -11.58 -4.09
C GLY A 53 -5.60 -11.94 -4.42
N SER A 54 -5.33 -12.26 -5.68
CA SER A 54 -3.98 -12.69 -6.08
C SER A 54 -3.01 -11.53 -6.22
N THR A 55 -3.51 -10.32 -6.49
CA THR A 55 -2.67 -9.13 -6.69
C THR A 55 -2.12 -8.57 -5.38
N SER A 56 -2.63 -9.02 -4.23
CA SER A 56 -2.06 -8.72 -2.91
C SER A 56 -0.96 -9.70 -2.48
N ILE A 57 -0.69 -10.75 -3.28
CA ILE A 57 0.33 -11.75 -2.98
C ILE A 57 1.55 -11.53 -3.90
N PRO A 58 2.73 -11.20 -3.36
CA PRO A 58 3.93 -11.00 -4.18
C PRO A 58 4.35 -12.24 -4.95
N GLY A 59 4.86 -12.04 -6.16
CA GLY A 59 5.54 -13.09 -6.93
C GLY A 59 4.65 -14.11 -7.62
N ILE A 60 3.32 -14.07 -7.47
CA ILE A 60 2.42 -15.03 -8.13
C ILE A 60 1.76 -14.45 -9.39
N PRO A 61 1.52 -15.26 -10.44
CA PRO A 61 0.78 -14.82 -11.62
C PRO A 61 -0.68 -14.52 -11.28
N ALA A 62 -1.25 -13.47 -11.85
CA ALA A 62 -2.61 -13.06 -11.56
C ALA A 62 -3.28 -12.38 -12.77
N LYS A 63 -4.60 -12.27 -12.73
CA LYS A 63 -5.30 -11.29 -13.54
C LYS A 63 -4.88 -9.90 -13.07
N PRO A 64 -4.60 -8.94 -13.96
CA PRO A 64 -4.18 -7.60 -13.58
C PRO A 64 -5.35 -6.75 -13.05
N ILE A 65 -6.03 -7.25 -12.02
CA ILE A 65 -7.19 -6.63 -11.37
C ILE A 65 -6.88 -6.52 -9.88
N ILE A 66 -6.93 -5.31 -9.34
CA ILE A 66 -6.79 -5.10 -7.90
C ILE A 66 -8.09 -5.49 -7.20
N ASP A 67 -8.03 -6.47 -6.31
CA ASP A 67 -9.19 -6.96 -5.56
C ASP A 67 -9.24 -6.30 -4.18
N LEU A 68 -10.25 -5.47 -3.93
CA LEU A 68 -10.44 -4.77 -2.66
C LEU A 68 -11.70 -5.29 -1.98
N MET A 69 -11.74 -5.22 -0.66
CA MET A 69 -12.96 -5.48 0.10
C MET A 69 -13.12 -4.55 1.30
N ALA A 70 -14.36 -4.37 1.73
CA ALA A 70 -14.70 -3.56 2.88
C ALA A 70 -15.94 -4.10 3.60
N GLN A 71 -16.10 -3.72 4.87
CA GLN A 71 -17.27 -4.01 5.67
C GLN A 71 -18.22 -2.81 5.72
N ILE A 72 -19.53 -3.08 5.68
CA ILE A 72 -20.59 -2.08 5.81
C ILE A 72 -21.63 -2.55 6.83
N PRO A 73 -22.26 -1.64 7.58
CA PRO A 73 -23.24 -2.01 8.60
C PRO A 73 -24.58 -2.48 8.00
N THR A 74 -24.97 -1.91 6.85
CA THR A 74 -26.21 -2.22 6.13
C THR A 74 -26.06 -1.92 4.64
N TYR A 75 -26.90 -2.53 3.81
CA TYR A 75 -27.04 -2.21 2.39
C TYR A 75 -27.91 -0.98 2.12
N ASP A 76 -28.57 -0.41 3.13
CA ASP A 76 -29.46 0.75 2.95
C ASP A 76 -28.73 1.97 2.40
N ASN A 77 -27.44 2.12 2.73
CA ASN A 77 -26.60 3.24 2.29
C ASN A 77 -25.96 3.02 0.90
N LEU A 78 -26.31 1.94 0.17
CA LEU A 78 -25.69 1.64 -1.13
C LEU A 78 -25.83 2.80 -2.13
N ALA A 79 -26.97 3.49 -2.14
CA ALA A 79 -27.19 4.63 -3.04
C ALA A 79 -26.20 5.78 -2.79
N GLU A 80 -25.85 6.03 -1.53
CA GLU A 80 -24.88 7.06 -1.15
C GLU A 80 -23.46 6.66 -1.55
N LEU A 81 -23.09 5.38 -1.33
CA LEU A 81 -21.81 4.84 -1.79
C LEU A 81 -21.68 4.95 -3.32
N VAL A 82 -22.76 4.68 -4.06
CA VAL A 82 -22.80 4.86 -5.52
C VAL A 82 -22.56 6.32 -5.90
N ASN A 83 -23.21 7.26 -5.23
CA ASN A 83 -23.05 8.69 -5.52
C ASN A 83 -21.63 9.19 -5.27
N VAL A 84 -20.96 8.71 -4.21
CA VAL A 84 -19.57 9.09 -3.90
C VAL A 84 -18.56 8.44 -4.83
N LEU A 85 -18.78 7.18 -5.22
CA LEU A 85 -17.80 6.41 -5.99
C LEU A 85 -17.91 6.61 -7.51
N THR A 86 -19.09 6.99 -8.02
CA THR A 86 -19.31 7.21 -9.46
C THR A 86 -18.41 8.31 -10.06
N PRO A 87 -18.27 9.50 -9.45
CA PRO A 87 -17.34 10.54 -9.93
C PRO A 87 -15.88 10.09 -9.93
N GLU A 88 -15.53 9.19 -9.02
CA GLU A 88 -14.20 8.58 -8.90
C GLU A 88 -13.99 7.42 -9.90
N GLY A 89 -14.92 7.20 -10.84
CA GLY A 89 -14.80 6.21 -11.91
C GLY A 89 -15.10 4.76 -11.50
N TRP A 90 -15.78 4.56 -10.37
CA TRP A 90 -16.28 3.26 -9.95
C TRP A 90 -17.74 3.09 -10.38
N SER A 91 -18.08 1.91 -10.91
CA SER A 91 -19.44 1.55 -11.27
C SER A 91 -19.94 0.43 -10.38
N TYR A 92 -21.08 0.64 -9.72
CA TYR A 92 -21.75 -0.43 -9.00
C TYR A 92 -22.30 -1.47 -9.99
N VAL A 93 -22.20 -2.74 -9.62
CA VAL A 93 -22.75 -3.85 -10.41
C VAL A 93 -24.01 -4.38 -9.70
N PRO A 94 -25.20 -4.15 -10.28
CA PRO A 94 -26.44 -4.72 -9.77
C PRO A 94 -26.38 -6.25 -9.66
N PRO A 95 -26.89 -6.87 -8.59
CA PRO A 95 -26.85 -8.32 -8.38
C PRO A 95 -27.49 -9.11 -9.53
N GLU A 96 -28.48 -8.53 -10.20
CA GLU A 96 -29.18 -9.10 -11.35
C GLU A 96 -28.25 -9.30 -12.55
N LEU A 97 -27.20 -8.48 -12.67
CA LEU A 97 -26.20 -8.60 -13.74
C LEU A 97 -25.07 -9.58 -13.40
N ASP A 98 -24.79 -9.84 -12.12
CA ASP A 98 -23.72 -10.77 -11.70
C ASP A 98 -24.21 -12.21 -11.51
N GLY A 99 -25.53 -12.43 -11.38
CA GLY A 99 -26.11 -13.75 -11.11
C GLY A 99 -25.78 -14.29 -9.71
N ARG A 100 -25.27 -13.44 -8.80
CA ARG A 100 -24.90 -13.78 -7.42
C ARG A 100 -25.62 -12.82 -6.45
N PRO A 101 -26.83 -13.17 -5.99
CA PRO A 101 -27.69 -12.27 -5.20
C PRO A 101 -27.05 -11.74 -3.90
N TYR A 102 -26.09 -12.49 -3.35
CA TYR A 102 -25.38 -12.17 -2.11
C TYR A 102 -24.21 -11.20 -2.28
N ARG A 103 -23.80 -10.87 -3.52
CA ARG A 103 -22.62 -10.06 -3.78
C ARG A 103 -23.02 -8.60 -3.97
N ARG A 104 -22.27 -7.69 -3.37
CA ARG A 104 -22.34 -6.25 -3.61
C ARG A 104 -20.94 -5.79 -3.96
N PHE A 105 -20.75 -5.23 -5.16
CA PHE A 105 -19.43 -4.82 -5.57
C PHE A 105 -19.44 -3.68 -6.59
N PHE A 106 -18.32 -2.98 -6.62
CA PHE A 106 -18.02 -1.93 -7.56
C PHE A 106 -16.86 -2.38 -8.46
N VAL A 107 -16.82 -1.81 -9.66
CA VAL A 107 -15.78 -2.05 -10.64
C VAL A 107 -15.21 -0.70 -11.07
N LYS A 108 -13.88 -0.55 -10.98
CA LYS A 108 -13.16 0.57 -11.58
C LYS A 108 -12.60 0.12 -12.92
N LYS A 109 -12.81 0.92 -13.96
CA LYS A 109 -12.28 0.65 -15.31
C LYS A 109 -11.19 1.64 -15.69
N ASP A 110 -10.28 1.19 -16.54
CA ASP A 110 -9.32 2.01 -17.26
C ASP A 110 -9.25 1.51 -18.71
N ASN A 111 -9.44 2.40 -19.70
CA ASN A 111 -9.48 2.06 -21.14
C ASN A 111 -10.32 0.81 -21.46
N ASP A 112 -11.58 0.78 -20.99
CA ASP A 112 -12.53 -0.34 -21.11
C ASP A 112 -12.12 -1.67 -20.45
N ARG A 113 -10.97 -1.73 -19.77
CA ARG A 113 -10.52 -2.90 -18.99
C ARG A 113 -10.78 -2.71 -17.51
N ARG A 114 -11.07 -3.81 -16.81
CA ARG A 114 -11.23 -3.79 -15.34
C ARG A 114 -9.86 -3.56 -14.69
N LEU A 115 -9.72 -2.46 -13.96
CA LEU A 115 -8.52 -2.11 -13.20
C LEU A 115 -8.60 -2.64 -11.77
N ALA A 116 -9.77 -2.45 -11.13
CA ALA A 116 -9.99 -2.86 -9.75
C ALA A 116 -11.44 -3.29 -9.53
N GLN A 117 -11.67 -4.07 -8.48
CA GLN A 117 -13.00 -4.34 -7.95
C GLN A 117 -13.01 -4.14 -6.44
N LEU A 118 -14.12 -3.59 -5.92
CA LEU A 118 -14.35 -3.41 -4.49
C LEU A 118 -15.56 -4.22 -4.10
N GLN A 119 -15.39 -5.23 -3.25
CA GLN A 119 -16.47 -6.05 -2.73
C GLN A 119 -16.90 -5.58 -1.34
N LEU A 120 -18.20 -5.44 -1.12
CA LEU A 120 -18.78 -5.06 0.16
C LEU A 120 -19.33 -6.30 0.87
N PHE A 121 -19.02 -6.39 2.16
CA PHE A 121 -19.53 -7.41 3.08
C PHE A 121 -20.29 -6.73 4.21
N LEU A 122 -21.34 -7.37 4.72
CA LEU A 122 -21.93 -6.90 5.97
C LEU A 122 -20.95 -7.13 7.14
N GLN A 123 -20.98 -6.27 8.15
CA GLN A 123 -20.22 -6.49 9.38
C GLN A 123 -20.60 -7.86 9.99
N GLY A 124 -19.58 -8.63 10.37
CA GLY A 124 -19.74 -10.00 10.89
C GLY A 124 -19.92 -11.09 9.84
N ASP A 125 -19.88 -10.77 8.54
CA ASP A 125 -19.92 -11.78 7.48
C ASP A 125 -18.63 -12.62 7.49
N PRO A 126 -18.72 -13.96 7.69
CA PRO A 126 -17.54 -14.82 7.83
C PRO A 126 -16.66 -14.83 6.58
N ARG A 127 -17.23 -14.55 5.39
CA ARG A 127 -16.51 -14.54 4.13
C ARG A 127 -15.44 -13.45 4.06
N PHE A 128 -15.64 -12.35 4.79
CA PHE A 128 -14.62 -11.30 4.89
C PHE A 128 -13.36 -11.84 5.61
N GLU A 129 -13.56 -12.51 6.74
CA GLU A 129 -12.46 -13.11 7.51
C GLU A 129 -11.82 -14.30 6.76
N GLU A 130 -12.60 -15.10 6.03
CA GLU A 130 -12.06 -16.18 5.18
C GLU A 130 -11.13 -15.64 4.08
N GLN A 131 -11.51 -14.55 3.41
CA GLN A 131 -10.67 -13.92 2.38
C GLN A 131 -9.37 -13.36 2.98
N LEU A 132 -9.45 -12.75 4.17
CA LEU A 132 -8.26 -12.30 4.90
C LEU A 132 -7.38 -13.46 5.31
N ALA A 133 -7.95 -14.49 5.94
CA ALA A 133 -7.21 -15.66 6.38
C ALA A 133 -6.50 -16.35 5.22
N PHE A 134 -7.15 -16.45 4.06
CA PHE A 134 -6.54 -17.01 2.86
C PHE A 134 -5.37 -16.15 2.36
N ARG A 135 -5.56 -14.83 2.25
CA ARG A 135 -4.48 -13.90 1.87
C ARG A 135 -3.30 -14.02 2.83
N ASP A 136 -3.57 -13.92 4.13
CA ASP A 136 -2.56 -13.89 5.18
C ASP A 136 -1.80 -15.24 5.22
N ALA A 137 -2.49 -16.37 5.01
CA ALA A 137 -1.86 -17.68 4.87
C ALA A 137 -0.86 -17.73 3.71
N LEU A 138 -1.23 -17.21 2.53
CA LEU A 138 -0.33 -17.16 1.38
C LEU A 138 0.83 -16.17 1.56
N LEU A 139 0.60 -15.06 2.28
CA LEU A 139 1.68 -14.14 2.59
C LEU A 139 2.72 -14.80 3.51
N GLU A 140 2.30 -15.54 4.52
CA GLU A 140 3.22 -16.18 5.46
C GLU A 140 3.89 -17.44 4.88
N ARG A 141 3.21 -18.16 3.98
CA ARG A 141 3.68 -19.41 3.39
C ARG A 141 3.97 -19.25 1.90
N SER A 142 5.21 -18.87 1.58
CA SER A 142 5.67 -18.70 0.20
C SER A 142 5.54 -19.97 -0.64
N ASP A 143 5.69 -21.16 -0.05
CA ASP A 143 5.45 -22.45 -0.69
C ASP A 143 3.98 -22.62 -1.10
N TRP A 144 3.04 -22.17 -0.26
CA TRP A 144 1.61 -22.18 -0.57
C TRP A 144 1.25 -21.14 -1.64
N ALA A 145 1.86 -19.96 -1.59
CA ALA A 145 1.70 -18.92 -2.61
C ALA A 145 2.16 -19.41 -3.99
N MET A 146 3.33 -20.06 -4.06
CA MET A 146 3.84 -20.65 -5.31
C MET A 146 2.91 -21.75 -5.84
N ALA A 147 2.51 -22.69 -4.98
CA ALA A 147 1.56 -23.76 -5.36
C ALA A 147 0.22 -23.19 -5.86
N TYR A 148 -0.28 -22.14 -5.22
CA TYR A 148 -1.48 -21.42 -5.67
C TYR A 148 -1.27 -20.72 -7.02
N GLY A 149 -0.11 -20.11 -7.24
CA GLY A 149 0.30 -19.51 -8.49
C GLY A 149 0.32 -20.53 -9.65
N GLU A 150 0.98 -21.66 -9.44
CA GLU A 150 1.07 -22.76 -10.42
C GLU A 150 -0.29 -23.37 -10.73
N LEU A 151 -1.11 -23.62 -9.71
CA LEU A 151 -2.46 -24.16 -9.88
C LEU A 151 -3.30 -23.25 -10.79
N LYS A 152 -3.23 -21.92 -10.62
CA LYS A 152 -3.97 -20.97 -11.46
C LYS A 152 -3.57 -21.08 -12.94
N VAL A 153 -2.29 -21.28 -13.23
CA VAL A 153 -1.81 -21.47 -14.61
C VAL A 153 -2.39 -22.76 -15.19
N VAL A 154 -2.29 -23.87 -14.47
CA VAL A 154 -2.84 -25.17 -14.90
C VAL A 154 -4.35 -25.11 -15.09
N LEU A 155 -5.10 -24.46 -14.18
CA LEU A 155 -6.55 -24.34 -14.28
C LEU A 155 -6.97 -23.42 -15.44
N ALA A 156 -6.22 -22.36 -15.72
CA ALA A 156 -6.50 -21.49 -16.87
C ALA A 156 -6.35 -22.25 -18.21
N GLU A 157 -5.38 -23.17 -18.30
CA GLU A 157 -5.20 -24.05 -19.46
C GLU A 157 -6.26 -25.16 -19.55
N ARG A 158 -6.64 -25.75 -18.40
CA ARG A 158 -7.62 -26.84 -18.32
C ARG A 158 -9.07 -26.37 -18.57
N TYR A 159 -9.40 -25.14 -18.17
CA TYR A 159 -10.75 -24.59 -18.25
C TYR A 159 -10.82 -23.27 -19.05
N PRO A 160 -10.32 -23.21 -20.30
CA PRO A 160 -10.11 -21.95 -21.04
C PRO A 160 -11.42 -21.23 -21.41
N ARG A 161 -12.54 -21.96 -21.41
CA ARG A 161 -13.91 -21.43 -21.67
C ARG A 161 -14.92 -21.86 -20.61
N ASN A 162 -14.48 -22.46 -19.50
CA ASN A 162 -15.35 -22.94 -18.43
C ASN A 162 -15.01 -22.22 -17.11
N ARG A 163 -15.58 -21.03 -16.93
CA ARG A 163 -15.34 -20.19 -15.75
C ARG A 163 -15.85 -20.83 -14.46
N GLU A 164 -16.92 -21.60 -14.51
CA GLU A 164 -17.46 -22.30 -13.34
C GLU A 164 -16.51 -23.42 -12.89
N GLY A 165 -16.06 -24.27 -13.81
CA GLY A 165 -15.07 -25.32 -13.53
C GLY A 165 -13.74 -24.76 -12.99
N TYR A 166 -13.25 -23.65 -13.56
CA TYR A 166 -12.10 -22.92 -13.02
C TYR A 166 -12.35 -22.44 -11.58
N THR A 167 -13.53 -21.86 -11.33
CA THR A 167 -13.89 -21.30 -10.02
C THR A 167 -14.01 -22.38 -8.96
N GLN A 168 -14.65 -23.51 -9.29
CA GLN A 168 -14.84 -24.63 -8.37
C GLN A 168 -13.50 -25.28 -7.98
N ALA A 169 -12.63 -25.54 -8.95
CA ALA A 169 -11.30 -26.11 -8.67
C ALA A 169 -10.42 -25.16 -7.84
N MET A 170 -10.58 -23.85 -8.01
CA MET A 170 -9.94 -22.85 -7.15
C MET A 170 -10.51 -22.86 -5.72
N SER A 171 -11.82 -23.04 -5.56
CA SER A 171 -12.49 -23.12 -4.25
C SER A 171 -11.99 -24.32 -3.43
N GLU A 172 -11.81 -25.49 -4.04
CA GLU A 172 -11.30 -26.68 -3.35
C GLU A 172 -9.90 -26.45 -2.75
N PHE A 173 -9.01 -25.76 -3.49
CA PHE A 173 -7.69 -25.40 -2.99
C PHE A 173 -7.76 -24.37 -1.86
N MET A 174 -8.61 -23.35 -2.00
CA MET A 174 -8.82 -22.34 -0.95
C MET A 174 -9.30 -22.97 0.35
N GLU A 175 -10.29 -23.88 0.28
CA GLU A 175 -10.80 -24.62 1.43
C GLU A 175 -9.72 -25.47 2.09
N ALA A 176 -8.88 -26.14 1.30
CA ALA A 176 -7.77 -26.94 1.83
C ALA A 176 -6.75 -26.07 2.59
N ILE A 177 -6.38 -24.92 2.04
CA ILE A 177 -5.48 -23.95 2.69
C ILE A 177 -6.11 -23.45 3.99
N LEU A 178 -7.38 -23.01 3.96
CA LEU A 178 -8.07 -22.50 5.15
C LEU A 178 -8.23 -23.56 6.25
N LYS A 179 -8.42 -24.83 5.89
CA LYS A 179 -8.49 -25.94 6.84
C LYS A 179 -7.13 -26.27 7.46
N GLN A 180 -6.06 -26.15 6.69
CA GLN A 180 -4.69 -26.42 7.14
C GLN A 180 -4.08 -25.24 7.89
N TRP A 181 -4.51 -24.03 7.57
CA TRP A 181 -4.08 -22.80 8.20
C TRP A 181 -4.59 -22.70 9.64
N LYS A 182 -3.65 -22.66 10.58
CA LYS A 182 -3.93 -22.45 12.01
C LYS A 182 -3.39 -21.12 12.51
N GLY A 183 -3.20 -20.15 11.60
CA GLY A 183 -2.58 -18.85 11.87
C GLY A 183 -3.16 -18.17 13.12
N LYS A 184 -2.33 -17.32 13.76
CA LYS A 184 -2.50 -16.74 15.10
C LYS A 184 -3.97 -16.63 15.54
N GLY A 185 -4.35 -17.50 16.48
CA GLY A 185 -5.71 -17.57 17.02
C GLY A 185 -6.23 -16.19 17.41
N THR A 186 -7.52 -15.95 17.11
CA THR A 186 -8.33 -14.80 17.53
C THR A 186 -7.58 -13.47 17.50
N ARG A 187 -7.84 -12.64 16.48
CA ARG A 187 -7.46 -11.23 16.44
C ARG A 187 -7.96 -10.52 17.71
N ASN A 188 -7.13 -10.49 18.74
CA ASN A 188 -7.11 -9.40 19.69
C ASN A 188 -6.79 -8.15 18.87
N LEU A 189 -7.59 -7.10 19.05
CA LEU A 189 -7.52 -5.79 18.39
C LEU A 189 -6.24 -4.99 18.77
N SER A 190 -5.07 -5.62 18.80
CA SER A 190 -3.80 -4.98 19.16
C SER A 190 -2.57 -5.48 18.37
N VAL A 191 -2.76 -6.11 17.20
CA VAL A 191 -1.63 -6.38 16.29
C VAL A 191 -1.27 -5.08 15.58
N VAL A 192 -0.12 -4.51 15.94
CA VAL A 192 0.49 -3.36 15.25
C VAL A 192 0.68 -3.72 13.77
N ASP A 193 0.10 -2.93 12.84
CA ASP A 193 0.37 -3.09 11.41
C ASP A 193 1.86 -2.83 11.16
N GLU A 194 2.61 -3.88 10.82
CA GLU A 194 4.07 -3.80 10.61
C GLU A 194 4.44 -2.88 9.43
N ARG A 195 3.49 -2.56 8.54
CA ARG A 195 3.68 -1.56 7.47
C ARG A 195 3.55 -0.14 7.97
N TYR A 196 2.87 0.09 9.10
CA TYR A 196 2.61 1.39 9.70
C TYR A 196 2.74 1.31 11.23
N PRO A 197 3.94 1.01 11.75
CA PRO A 197 4.14 0.74 13.18
C PRO A 197 3.82 1.94 14.09
N ILE A 198 3.75 3.15 13.52
CA ILE A 198 3.37 4.39 14.20
C ILE A 198 2.14 5.07 13.56
N GLY A 199 1.34 4.31 12.79
CA GLY A 199 0.25 4.85 11.99
C GLY A 199 0.69 5.64 10.75
N ARG A 200 -0.28 6.15 10.00
CA ARG A 200 -0.07 7.00 8.82
C ARG A 200 0.14 8.46 9.24
N PHE A 201 0.78 9.25 8.38
CA PHE A 201 0.91 10.69 8.61
C PHE A 201 -0.47 11.35 8.64
N THR A 202 -0.77 12.05 9.73
CA THR A 202 -1.96 12.89 9.89
C THR A 202 -1.57 14.19 10.60
N TYR A 203 -2.29 15.26 10.31
CA TYR A 203 -2.27 16.51 11.06
C TYR A 203 -3.66 17.16 10.94
N GLU A 204 -4.06 17.93 11.95
CA GLU A 204 -5.36 18.59 11.99
C GLU A 204 -5.22 20.11 11.90
N GLY A 205 -6.12 20.75 11.16
CA GLY A 205 -6.19 22.20 11.07
C GLY A 205 -4.99 22.86 10.40
N LYS A 206 -4.65 24.08 10.85
CA LYS A 206 -3.50 24.84 10.33
C LYS A 206 -2.23 24.44 11.07
N ILE A 207 -1.14 24.26 10.33
CA ILE A 207 0.17 23.95 10.90
C ILE A 207 0.69 25.17 11.68
N SER A 208 0.83 25.04 12.99
CA SER A 208 1.32 26.08 13.89
C SER A 208 2.85 26.20 13.87
N ALA A 209 3.38 27.31 14.41
CA ALA A 209 4.83 27.49 14.57
C ALA A 209 5.42 26.41 15.50
N ASP A 210 4.73 26.08 16.59
CA ASP A 210 5.15 25.03 17.52
C ASP A 210 5.19 23.65 16.84
N GLN A 211 4.19 23.35 16.01
CA GLN A 211 4.17 22.09 15.26
C GLN A 211 5.36 22.02 14.27
N ARG A 212 5.69 23.13 13.60
CA ARG A 212 6.88 23.21 12.75
C ARG A 212 8.17 23.03 13.56
N MET A 213 8.31 23.68 14.71
CA MET A 213 9.49 23.53 15.57
C MET A 213 9.68 22.08 16.01
N GLN A 214 8.59 21.39 16.39
CA GLN A 214 8.65 19.97 16.71
C GLN A 214 9.09 19.12 15.51
N TRP A 215 8.55 19.37 14.32
CA TRP A 215 8.95 18.62 13.13
C TRP A 215 10.40 18.91 12.69
N ILE A 216 10.89 20.14 12.87
CA ILE A 216 12.30 20.48 12.63
C ILE A 216 13.19 19.71 13.62
N ALA A 217 12.80 19.63 14.89
CA ALA A 217 13.51 18.84 15.89
C ALA A 217 13.55 17.35 15.51
N ASP A 218 12.44 16.79 15.01
CA ASP A 218 12.40 15.41 14.50
C ASP A 218 13.38 15.19 13.33
N ILE A 219 13.44 16.14 12.37
CA ILE A 219 14.41 16.09 11.27
C ILE A 219 15.84 16.11 11.82
N SER A 220 16.15 17.01 12.75
CA SER A 220 17.49 17.12 13.34
C SER A 220 17.90 15.86 14.13
N LEU A 221 16.95 15.20 14.80
CA LEU A 221 17.19 14.04 15.64
C LEU A 221 17.28 12.70 14.87
N LEU A 222 16.73 12.63 13.65
CA LEU A 222 16.66 11.40 12.86
C LEU A 222 18.01 10.67 12.69
N PRO A 223 19.16 11.33 12.39
CA PRO A 223 20.41 10.61 12.19
C PRO A 223 20.86 9.84 13.43
N THR A 224 20.70 10.44 14.62
CA THR A 224 21.02 9.80 15.90
C THR A 224 20.08 8.62 16.16
N GLN A 225 18.78 8.79 15.95
CA GLN A 225 17.79 7.72 16.12
C GLN A 225 18.07 6.53 15.18
N LEU A 226 18.40 6.81 13.92
CA LEU A 226 18.74 5.77 12.94
C LEU A 226 20.02 5.05 13.33
N SER A 227 21.06 5.78 13.75
CA SER A 227 22.33 5.20 14.22
C SER A 227 22.09 4.26 15.41
N THR A 228 21.32 4.69 16.41
CA THR A 228 20.99 3.86 17.58
C THR A 228 20.16 2.64 17.18
N ALA A 229 19.19 2.78 16.27
CA ALA A 229 18.37 1.67 15.81
C ALA A 229 19.20 0.58 15.10
N LEU A 230 20.27 0.96 14.40
CA LEU A 230 21.16 0.06 13.66
C LEU A 230 22.35 -0.46 14.48
N GLU A 231 22.60 0.12 15.66
CA GLU A 231 23.75 -0.21 16.48
C GLU A 231 23.74 -1.68 16.93
N GLY A 232 24.88 -2.36 16.76
CA GLY A 232 25.09 -3.74 17.17
C GLY A 232 24.48 -4.81 16.26
N LEU A 233 23.79 -4.43 15.18
CA LEU A 233 23.23 -5.40 14.24
C LEU A 233 24.33 -6.09 13.41
N SER A 234 24.24 -7.42 13.28
CA SER A 234 25.09 -8.20 12.38
C SER A 234 24.69 -8.01 10.91
N GLU A 235 25.55 -8.43 9.97
CA GLU A 235 25.21 -8.40 8.53
C GLU A 235 23.93 -9.19 8.22
N GLU A 236 23.73 -10.34 8.86
CA GLU A 236 22.51 -11.15 8.69
C GLU A 236 21.26 -10.41 9.20
N GLN A 237 21.36 -9.71 10.33
CA GLN A 237 20.26 -8.89 10.87
C GLN A 237 19.98 -7.67 9.99
N LEU A 238 21.02 -7.04 9.44
CA LEU A 238 20.88 -5.94 8.46
C LEU A 238 20.20 -6.42 7.17
N ASP A 239 20.43 -7.67 6.77
CA ASP A 239 19.83 -8.27 5.58
C ASP A 239 18.47 -8.97 5.85
N THR A 240 17.96 -8.84 7.07
CA THR A 240 16.64 -9.37 7.41
C THR A 240 15.52 -8.38 7.00
N PRO A 241 14.47 -8.84 6.29
CA PRO A 241 13.28 -8.04 6.00
C PRO A 241 12.58 -7.51 7.27
N TYR A 242 12.26 -6.21 7.32
CA TYR A 242 11.56 -5.62 8.48
C TYR A 242 10.14 -6.16 8.67
N ARG A 243 9.56 -6.75 7.63
CA ARG A 243 8.30 -7.48 7.58
C ARG A 243 8.37 -8.50 6.44
N THR A 244 7.43 -9.43 6.40
CA THR A 244 7.31 -10.38 5.29
C THR A 244 7.17 -9.64 3.95
N TYR A 245 8.05 -9.98 2.99
CA TYR A 245 8.23 -9.32 1.68
C TYR A 245 8.50 -7.81 1.72
N GLY A 246 8.84 -7.26 2.89
CA GLY A 246 9.33 -5.89 3.01
C GLY A 246 10.80 -5.79 2.61
N TRP A 247 11.30 -4.56 2.56
CA TRP A 247 12.74 -4.30 2.45
C TRP A 247 13.50 -4.82 3.67
N THR A 248 14.78 -5.10 3.47
CA THR A 248 15.71 -5.39 4.57
C THR A 248 15.98 -4.15 5.41
N VAL A 249 16.48 -4.33 6.63
CA VAL A 249 16.93 -3.21 7.48
C VAL A 249 17.96 -2.33 6.75
N ARG A 250 18.89 -2.96 6.00
CA ARG A 250 19.88 -2.27 5.17
C ARG A 250 19.22 -1.40 4.09
N GLN A 251 18.29 -1.98 3.33
CA GLN A 251 17.57 -1.24 2.29
C GLN A 251 16.77 -0.07 2.88
N VAL A 252 16.13 -0.25 4.04
CA VAL A 252 15.43 0.84 4.75
C VAL A 252 16.41 1.96 5.14
N ALA A 253 17.60 1.63 5.65
CA ALA A 253 18.60 2.63 6.02
C ALA A 253 19.10 3.45 4.80
N HIS A 254 19.34 2.78 3.66
CA HIS A 254 19.72 3.46 2.42
C HIS A 254 18.57 4.31 1.86
N HIS A 255 17.34 3.80 1.87
CA HIS A 255 16.15 4.54 1.43
C HIS A 255 15.93 5.83 2.23
N ILE A 256 16.14 5.82 3.55
CA ILE A 256 16.06 7.05 4.35
C ILE A 256 17.01 8.11 3.78
N ALA A 257 18.25 7.74 3.44
CA ALA A 257 19.20 8.68 2.87
C ALA A 257 18.75 9.23 1.51
N ASP A 258 18.33 8.35 0.59
CA ASP A 258 17.92 8.72 -0.76
C ASP A 258 16.66 9.60 -0.75
N SER A 259 15.66 9.21 0.04
CA SER A 259 14.39 9.92 0.16
C SER A 259 14.59 11.32 0.73
N HIS A 260 15.36 11.44 1.82
CA HIS A 260 15.62 12.74 2.45
C HIS A 260 16.53 13.63 1.60
N LEU A 261 17.47 13.07 0.82
CA LEU A 261 18.28 13.83 -0.15
C LEU A 261 17.41 14.44 -1.26
N ASN A 262 16.47 13.64 -1.79
CA ASN A 262 15.47 14.12 -2.74
C ASN A 262 14.63 15.24 -2.12
N SER A 263 14.17 15.07 -0.89
CA SER A 263 13.36 16.08 -0.19
C SER A 263 14.10 17.39 0.05
N PHE A 264 15.32 17.34 0.57
CA PHE A 264 16.14 18.54 0.75
C PHE A 264 16.32 19.32 -0.56
N THR A 265 16.51 18.61 -1.68
CA THR A 265 16.56 19.21 -3.01
C THR A 265 15.23 19.88 -3.37
N ARG A 266 14.10 19.21 -3.13
CA ARG A 266 12.75 19.76 -3.37
C ARG A 266 12.47 21.02 -2.55
N PHE A 267 12.91 21.06 -1.29
CA PHE A 267 12.85 22.25 -0.44
C PHE A 267 13.59 23.43 -1.08
N LYS A 268 14.83 23.22 -1.52
CA LYS A 268 15.59 24.27 -2.19
C LYS A 268 14.93 24.76 -3.46
N LEU A 269 14.46 23.85 -4.33
CA LEU A 269 13.73 24.22 -5.55
C LEU A 269 12.50 25.08 -5.22
N ALA A 270 11.69 24.67 -4.24
CA ALA A 270 10.49 25.40 -3.86
C ALA A 270 10.81 26.80 -3.30
N LEU A 271 11.92 26.95 -2.57
CA LEU A 271 12.40 28.23 -2.04
C LEU A 271 12.91 29.18 -3.14
N THR A 272 13.46 28.65 -4.22
CA THR A 272 14.09 29.46 -5.29
C THR A 272 13.23 29.64 -6.53
N GLU A 273 12.19 28.82 -6.71
CA GLU A 273 11.34 28.82 -7.90
C GLU A 273 9.86 29.03 -7.55
N LYS A 274 9.06 29.48 -8.52
CA LYS A 274 7.61 29.64 -8.35
C LYS A 274 6.91 28.33 -8.65
N GLN A 275 6.53 27.59 -7.61
CA GLN A 275 5.84 26.29 -7.69
C GLN A 275 6.49 25.32 -8.69
N PRO A 276 7.76 24.92 -8.45
CA PRO A 276 8.44 23.99 -9.34
C PRO A 276 7.71 22.64 -9.40
N THR A 277 7.78 21.98 -10.55
CA THR A 277 7.40 20.57 -10.66
C THR A 277 8.61 19.72 -10.28
N ILE A 278 8.47 18.92 -9.23
CA ILE A 278 9.57 18.08 -8.72
C ILE A 278 9.73 16.83 -9.58
N LYS A 279 10.92 16.22 -9.52
CA LYS A 279 11.19 14.93 -10.15
C LYS A 279 10.81 13.78 -9.19
N PRO A 280 9.85 12.91 -9.56
CA PRO A 280 9.64 11.64 -8.88
C PRO A 280 10.82 10.70 -9.12
N TYR A 281 10.93 9.68 -8.27
CA TYR A 281 11.90 8.61 -8.42
C TYR A 281 11.24 7.29 -8.04
N TYR A 282 11.68 6.19 -8.65
CA TYR A 282 11.13 4.87 -8.39
C TYR A 282 11.84 4.25 -7.18
N GLU A 283 11.44 4.63 -5.96
CA GLU A 283 12.08 4.20 -4.71
C GLU A 283 12.23 2.68 -4.60
N GLU A 284 11.19 1.92 -4.98
CA GLU A 284 11.24 0.45 -5.05
C GLU A 284 12.34 -0.08 -5.97
N GLN A 285 12.65 0.63 -7.06
CA GLN A 285 13.72 0.22 -7.97
C GLN A 285 15.10 0.64 -7.44
N TRP A 286 15.19 1.79 -6.75
CA TRP A 286 16.42 2.24 -6.11
C TRP A 286 16.84 1.26 -5.01
N ALA A 287 15.90 0.86 -4.15
CA ALA A 287 16.14 -0.14 -3.11
C ALA A 287 16.63 -1.50 -3.65
N LEU A 288 16.38 -1.82 -4.93
CA LEU A 288 16.84 -3.06 -5.56
C LEU A 288 18.25 -2.99 -6.13
N LEU A 289 18.86 -1.81 -6.21
CA LEU A 289 20.20 -1.61 -6.74
C LEU A 289 21.27 -2.28 -5.86
N PRO A 290 22.43 -2.66 -6.43
CA PRO A 290 23.47 -3.35 -5.67
C PRO A 290 23.98 -2.59 -4.45
N ASP A 291 24.11 -1.26 -4.54
CA ASP A 291 24.54 -0.43 -3.41
C ASP A 291 23.51 -0.45 -2.28
N SER A 292 22.22 -0.32 -2.59
CA SER A 292 21.16 -0.38 -1.57
C SER A 292 20.99 -1.76 -0.93
N LYS A 293 21.46 -2.83 -1.60
CA LYS A 293 21.39 -4.20 -1.09
C LYS A 293 22.63 -4.67 -0.32
N GLN A 294 23.78 -4.03 -0.53
CA GLN A 294 25.07 -4.59 -0.09
C GLN A 294 25.99 -3.56 0.58
N ALA A 295 25.76 -2.26 0.39
CA ALA A 295 26.65 -1.27 0.95
C ALA A 295 26.60 -1.27 2.49
N PRO A 296 27.71 -0.91 3.16
CA PRO A 296 27.69 -0.69 4.60
C PRO A 296 26.74 0.46 4.97
N VAL A 297 25.83 0.21 5.92
CA VAL A 297 24.83 1.21 6.36
C VAL A 297 25.46 2.48 6.94
N VAL A 298 26.70 2.42 7.41
CA VAL A 298 27.47 3.58 7.90
C VAL A 298 27.62 4.69 6.86
N LEU A 299 27.63 4.34 5.55
CA LEU A 299 27.69 5.33 4.48
C LEU A 299 26.42 6.19 4.45
N SER A 300 25.25 5.55 4.58
CA SER A 300 23.97 6.25 4.63
C SER A 300 23.77 6.99 5.95
N ILE A 301 24.25 6.46 7.08
CA ILE A 301 24.26 7.21 8.36
C ILE A 301 25.09 8.49 8.20
N ALA A 302 26.31 8.41 7.66
CA ALA A 302 27.15 9.59 7.45
C ALA A 302 26.51 10.62 6.50
N LEU A 303 25.91 10.14 5.39
CA LEU A 303 25.20 10.99 4.44
C LEU A 303 24.00 11.69 5.09
N VAL A 304 23.14 10.94 5.80
CA VAL A 304 21.97 11.48 6.50
C VAL A 304 22.38 12.47 7.59
N THR A 305 23.43 12.19 8.36
CA THR A 305 23.95 13.12 9.38
C THR A 305 24.34 14.46 8.77
N ALA A 306 25.17 14.45 7.72
CA ALA A 306 25.61 15.68 7.07
C ALA A 306 24.44 16.43 6.38
N LEU A 307 23.56 15.68 5.71
CA LEU A 307 22.38 16.20 5.04
C LEU A 307 21.42 16.87 6.02
N HIS A 308 21.09 16.20 7.14
CA HIS A 308 20.14 16.70 8.12
C HIS A 308 20.68 17.87 8.92
N ALA A 309 21.98 17.91 9.24
CA ALA A 309 22.61 19.11 9.80
C ALA A 309 22.42 20.31 8.86
N ARG A 310 22.65 20.11 7.56
CA ARG A 310 22.44 21.14 6.54
C ARG A 310 20.98 21.52 6.35
N TRP A 311 20.07 20.58 6.50
CA TRP A 311 18.64 20.81 6.34
C TRP A 311 18.07 21.54 7.56
N ASP A 312 18.50 21.18 8.77
CA ASP A 312 18.18 21.91 10.00
C ASP A 312 18.62 23.38 9.90
N TYR A 313 19.88 23.65 9.51
CA TYR A 313 20.33 25.03 9.24
C TYR A 313 19.42 25.80 8.26
N LEU A 314 18.92 25.13 7.21
CA LEU A 314 17.99 25.75 6.26
C LEU A 314 16.64 26.02 6.92
N LEU A 315 16.06 25.03 7.60
CA LEU A 315 14.73 25.10 8.20
C LEU A 315 14.66 26.15 9.31
N GLN A 316 15.69 26.24 10.14
CA GLN A 316 15.81 27.25 11.21
C GLN A 316 15.90 28.68 10.66
N ALA A 317 16.40 28.85 9.44
CA ALA A 317 16.52 30.16 8.79
C ALA A 317 15.28 30.57 7.97
N MET A 318 14.33 29.64 7.74
CA MET A 318 13.12 29.91 6.96
C MET A 318 12.16 30.81 7.74
N ARG A 319 11.57 31.80 7.04
CA ARG A 319 10.51 32.65 7.57
C ARG A 319 9.15 31.97 7.40
N GLU A 320 8.14 32.48 8.10
CA GLU A 320 6.75 32.01 7.99
C GLU A 320 6.24 31.92 6.53
N GLU A 321 6.57 32.92 5.71
CA GLU A 321 6.20 32.95 4.29
C GLU A 321 6.94 31.91 3.44
N ASP A 322 8.14 31.51 3.86
CA ASP A 322 8.93 30.50 3.15
C ASP A 322 8.28 29.12 3.31
N PHE A 323 7.75 28.80 4.50
CA PHE A 323 6.96 27.58 4.74
C PHE A 323 5.68 27.51 3.90
N ALA A 324 5.14 28.66 3.49
CA ALA A 324 3.96 28.74 2.64
C ALA A 324 4.25 28.49 1.16
N ARG A 325 5.53 28.44 0.75
CA ARG A 325 5.91 28.12 -0.62
C ARG A 325 5.55 26.68 -0.97
N THR A 326 5.35 26.42 -2.25
CA THR A 326 4.80 25.15 -2.73
C THR A 326 5.66 24.52 -3.81
N PHE A 327 5.47 23.23 -4.03
CA PHE A 327 5.91 22.51 -5.22
C PHE A 327 4.79 21.58 -5.73
N ARG A 328 4.84 21.19 -7.00
CA ARG A 328 3.89 20.26 -7.62
C ARG A 328 4.52 18.88 -7.77
N HIS A 329 3.83 17.85 -7.30
CA HIS A 329 4.19 16.45 -7.58
C HIS A 329 3.48 15.98 -8.85
N PRO A 330 4.20 15.63 -9.94
CA PRO A 330 3.57 15.40 -11.24
C PRO A 330 2.72 14.12 -11.29
N GLU A 331 3.04 13.08 -10.51
CA GLU A 331 2.28 11.82 -10.53
C GLU A 331 1.01 11.83 -9.68
N SER A 332 1.03 12.48 -8.50
CA SER A 332 -0.16 12.61 -7.65
C SER A 332 -1.01 13.83 -8.01
N LEU A 333 -0.51 14.70 -8.88
CA LEU A 333 -1.06 16.00 -9.26
C LEU A 333 -1.29 16.96 -8.08
N LYS A 334 -0.78 16.62 -6.90
CA LYS A 334 -0.90 17.43 -5.69
C LYS A 334 0.09 18.60 -5.72
N VAL A 335 -0.36 19.74 -5.22
CA VAL A 335 0.48 20.87 -4.83
C VAL A 335 0.67 20.78 -3.32
N LEU A 336 1.90 20.69 -2.85
CA LEU A 336 2.22 20.62 -1.43
C LEU A 336 2.94 21.89 -0.99
N ARG A 337 2.61 22.37 0.20
CA ARG A 337 3.37 23.42 0.90
C ARG A 337 4.60 22.83 1.57
N LEU A 338 5.59 23.67 1.86
CA LEU A 338 6.82 23.25 2.54
C LEU A 338 6.59 22.86 4.00
N ASP A 339 5.61 23.45 4.69
CA ASP A 339 5.22 23.01 6.04
C ASP A 339 4.54 21.64 6.04
N GLU A 340 3.69 21.33 5.07
CA GLU A 340 3.11 19.99 4.89
C GLU A 340 4.19 18.96 4.57
N ALA A 341 5.12 19.30 3.67
CA ALA A 341 6.25 18.45 3.34
C ALA A 341 7.15 18.20 4.56
N LEU A 342 7.41 19.22 5.40
CA LEU A 342 8.16 19.08 6.64
C LEU A 342 7.51 18.05 7.56
N GLY A 343 6.19 18.12 7.75
CA GLY A 343 5.46 17.13 8.56
C GLY A 343 5.54 15.71 8.00
N ILE A 344 5.39 15.56 6.67
CA ILE A 344 5.54 14.26 5.99
C ILE A 344 6.93 13.67 6.26
N TYR A 345 8.00 14.46 6.17
CA TYR A 345 9.38 13.96 6.36
C TYR A 345 9.77 13.76 7.83
N SER A 346 9.19 14.52 8.77
CA SER A 346 9.25 14.22 10.20
C SER A 346 8.64 12.83 10.48
N TRP A 347 7.43 12.56 9.95
CA TRP A 347 6.79 11.27 10.10
C TRP A 347 7.57 10.16 9.39
N HIS A 348 8.00 10.37 8.15
CA HIS A 348 8.71 9.38 7.33
C HIS A 348 10.00 8.88 8.01
N GLY A 349 10.78 9.80 8.61
CA GLY A 349 11.96 9.43 9.38
C GLY A 349 11.62 8.52 10.57
N ARG A 350 10.70 8.97 11.44
CA ARG A 350 10.25 8.20 12.61
C ARG A 350 9.64 6.86 12.23
N HIS A 351 8.89 6.84 11.13
CA HIS A 351 8.21 5.66 10.60
C HIS A 351 9.19 4.56 10.19
N HIS A 352 10.24 4.90 9.42
CA HIS A 352 11.23 3.91 9.01
C HIS A 352 12.16 3.48 10.15
N VAL A 353 12.47 4.38 11.10
CA VAL A 353 13.14 3.97 12.34
C VAL A 353 12.28 2.96 13.12
N ALA A 354 10.96 3.18 13.18
CA ALA A 354 10.04 2.27 13.84
C ALA A 354 9.93 0.89 13.13
N HIS A 355 10.11 0.82 11.82
CA HIS A 355 10.25 -0.48 11.13
C HIS A 355 11.44 -1.28 11.68
N ILE A 356 12.59 -0.63 11.85
CA ILE A 356 13.82 -1.26 12.36
C ILE A 356 13.64 -1.65 13.83
N THR A 357 13.23 -0.71 14.69
CA THR A 357 13.11 -0.97 16.14
C THR A 357 12.01 -1.97 16.47
N SER A 358 10.89 -1.95 15.74
CA SER A 358 9.84 -2.96 15.92
C SER A 358 10.31 -4.35 15.50
N LEU A 359 11.08 -4.48 14.41
CA LEU A 359 11.66 -5.76 14.00
C LEU A 359 12.60 -6.29 15.10
N ARG A 360 13.51 -5.43 15.61
CA ARG A 360 14.39 -5.79 16.73
C ARG A 360 13.61 -6.29 17.94
N GLY A 361 12.54 -5.57 18.32
CA GLY A 361 11.66 -5.98 19.41
C GLY A 361 10.99 -7.33 19.18
N ARG A 362 10.56 -7.64 17.94
CA ARG A 362 9.97 -8.94 17.59
C ARG A 362 11.00 -10.08 17.58
N MET A 363 12.25 -9.78 17.26
CA MET A 363 13.32 -10.79 17.12
C MET A 363 14.22 -10.92 18.35
N GLY A 364 14.08 -10.03 19.33
CA GLY A 364 14.87 -10.03 20.56
C GLY A 364 16.34 -9.60 20.36
N TRP A 365 16.59 -8.63 19.47
CA TRP A 365 17.93 -8.12 19.10
C TRP A 365 18.34 -6.82 19.80
#